data_AF-A0A381VNF5-F1
#
_entry.id   AF-A0A381VNF5-F1
#
_cell.length_a   1.000
_cell.length_b   1.000
_cell.length_c   1.000
_cell.angle_alpha   90.00
_cell.angle_beta   90.00
_cell.angle_gamma   90.00
#
_symmetry.space_group_name_H-M   'P 1'
#
loop_
_entity.id
_entity.type
_entity.pdbx_description
1 polymer ?
#
loop_
_entity_poly.entity_id
_entity_poly.type
_entity_poly.pdbx_seq_one_letter_code
_entity_poly.pdbx_strand_id
1 'polypeptide(L)'
;MHVSLKRVSEDTWQLNSSIKKFGITFRKESALFKINKEQLVPVSWRRKGEALVQFDWKENKITFKEKKKTGYIDLQKGFLGPATAQLKLRLDLRNYDTSNLPDSINYQVYYKGEIKNRKYKIEGLKFIDTPLGKFEAIKVSRVRSRSEHRKQIFWLVPSLDYTIAQIVNDDGKRLVTIKLKELGS
;
A
#
# COMPACT_ATOMS: atom_id res chain seq x y z
N MET A 1 -12.40 -4.13 -6.53
CA MET A 1 -11.94 -3.36 -5.36
C MET A 1 -12.25 -1.92 -5.68
N HIS A 2 -12.82 -1.19 -4.75
CA HIS A 2 -13.06 0.24 -4.93
C HIS A 2 -12.04 1.00 -4.07
N VAL A 3 -11.40 2.00 -4.66
CA VAL A 3 -10.46 2.90 -3.99
C VAL A 3 -10.88 4.33 -4.29
N SER A 4 -10.90 5.18 -3.28
CA SER A 4 -11.12 6.61 -3.47
C SER A 4 -10.14 7.42 -2.63
N LEU A 5 -9.67 8.52 -3.20
CA LEU A 5 -8.80 9.48 -2.54
C LEU A 5 -9.56 10.81 -2.45
N LYS A 6 -9.64 11.38 -1.25
CA LYS A 6 -10.33 12.65 -0.99
C LYS A 6 -9.38 13.61 -0.28
N ARG A 7 -9.31 14.85 -0.75
CA ARG A 7 -8.65 15.94 -0.01
C ARG A 7 -9.52 16.35 1.17
N VAL A 8 -8.95 16.35 2.38
CA VAL A 8 -9.64 16.71 3.63
C VAL A 8 -9.33 18.15 4.03
N SER A 9 -8.08 18.58 3.83
CA SER A 9 -7.61 19.95 4.01
C SER A 9 -6.45 20.24 3.04
N GLU A 10 -5.78 21.37 3.18
CA GLU A 10 -4.71 21.80 2.27
C GLU A 10 -3.65 20.72 2.04
N ASP A 11 -3.10 20.13 3.11
CA ASP A 11 -2.04 19.13 3.07
C ASP A 11 -2.53 17.70 3.33
N THR A 12 -3.78 17.53 3.78
CA THR A 12 -4.27 16.26 4.33
C THR A 12 -5.22 15.55 3.38
N TRP A 13 -4.99 14.26 3.19
CA TRP A 13 -5.72 13.39 2.28
C TRP A 13 -6.21 12.13 3.00
N GLN A 14 -7.37 11.65 2.57
CA GLN A 14 -7.95 10.41 3.03
C GLN A 14 -8.09 9.41 1.87
N LEU A 15 -7.41 8.28 1.98
CA LEU A 15 -7.55 7.14 1.09
C LEU A 15 -8.51 6.12 1.72
N ASN A 16 -9.58 5.79 1.01
CA ASN A 16 -10.51 4.74 1.38
C ASN A 16 -10.36 3.57 0.41
N SER A 17 -10.36 2.34 0.92
CA SER A 17 -10.44 1.15 0.06
C SER A 17 -11.48 0.18 0.57
N SER A 18 -12.16 -0.50 -0.36
CA SER A 18 -13.07 -1.59 -0.04
C SER A 18 -12.94 -2.75 -1.02
N ILE A 19 -13.05 -3.96 -0.49
CA ILE A 19 -13.11 -5.19 -1.26
C ILE A 19 -14.47 -5.81 -1.00
N LYS A 20 -15.31 -5.87 -2.03
CA LYS A 20 -16.58 -6.58 -2.02
C LYS A 20 -16.41 -7.92 -2.74
N LYS A 21 -17.03 -8.97 -2.21
CA LYS A 21 -17.15 -10.30 -2.86
C LYS A 21 -18.61 -10.74 -2.70
N PHE A 22 -19.28 -11.04 -3.83
CA PHE A 22 -20.71 -11.41 -3.85
C PHE A 22 -21.61 -10.43 -3.07
N GLY A 23 -21.48 -9.13 -3.32
CA GLY A 23 -22.26 -8.10 -2.61
C GLY A 23 -21.82 -7.80 -1.17
N ILE A 24 -21.12 -8.71 -0.49
CA ILE A 24 -20.66 -8.55 0.89
C ILE A 24 -19.33 -7.79 0.94
N THR A 25 -19.22 -6.79 1.81
CA THR A 25 -17.97 -6.06 2.06
C THR A 25 -17.04 -6.91 2.92
N PHE A 26 -16.01 -7.50 2.31
CA PHE A 26 -15.03 -8.36 2.97
C PHE A 26 -13.93 -7.56 3.68
N ARG A 27 -13.52 -6.43 3.10
CA ARG A 27 -12.49 -5.56 3.68
C ARG A 27 -12.87 -4.10 3.47
N LYS A 28 -12.72 -3.27 4.49
CA LYS A 28 -12.80 -1.82 4.40
C LYS A 28 -11.65 -1.18 5.18
N GLU A 29 -10.86 -0.38 4.51
CA GLU A 29 -9.72 0.33 5.08
C GLU A 29 -9.84 1.83 4.83
N SER A 30 -9.33 2.64 5.74
CA SER A 30 -9.20 4.09 5.63
C SER A 30 -7.81 4.48 6.11
N ALA A 31 -7.14 5.37 5.39
CA ALA A 31 -5.88 5.96 5.79
C ALA A 31 -5.97 7.47 5.67
N LEU A 32 -5.56 8.18 6.72
CA LEU A 32 -5.37 9.63 6.70
C LEU A 32 -3.87 9.90 6.67
N PHE A 33 -3.42 10.79 5.81
CA PHE A 33 -2.01 11.14 5.67
C PHE A 33 -1.87 12.56 5.11
N LYS A 34 -0.70 13.15 5.32
CA LYS A 34 -0.33 14.43 4.74
C LYS A 34 0.64 14.24 3.57
N ILE A 35 0.62 15.19 2.63
CA ILE A 35 1.62 15.30 1.57
C ILE A 35 2.37 16.61 1.78
N ASN A 36 3.61 16.51 2.26
CA ASN A 36 4.47 17.66 2.53
C ASN A 36 5.72 17.58 1.67
N LYS A 37 5.92 18.50 0.71
CA LYS A 37 7.09 18.49 -0.20
C LYS A 37 7.32 17.09 -0.80
N GLU A 38 6.26 16.48 -1.34
CA GLU A 38 6.24 15.13 -1.91
C GLU A 38 6.48 13.96 -0.93
N GLN A 39 6.59 14.24 0.37
CA GLN A 39 6.69 13.22 1.41
C GLN A 39 5.32 12.85 1.95
N LEU A 40 5.05 11.54 1.99
CA LEU A 40 3.87 10.97 2.60
C LEU A 40 4.07 10.83 4.12
N VAL A 41 3.29 11.56 4.90
CA VAL A 41 3.33 11.52 6.36
C VAL A 41 2.04 10.84 6.86
N PRO A 42 2.08 9.56 7.29
CA PRO A 42 0.88 8.90 7.79
C PRO A 42 0.37 9.58 9.05
N VAL A 43 -0.95 9.70 9.19
CA VAL A 43 -1.62 10.22 10.40
C VAL A 43 -2.40 9.11 11.07
N SER A 44 -3.21 8.37 10.31
CA SER A 44 -3.93 7.22 10.85
C SER A 44 -4.19 6.15 9.81
N TRP A 45 -4.35 4.91 10.27
CA TRP A 45 -4.84 3.81 9.45
C TRP A 45 -5.87 2.99 10.23
N ARG A 46 -6.96 2.64 9.58
CA ARG A 46 -8.05 1.84 10.17
C ARG A 46 -8.47 0.75 9.21
N ARG A 47 -8.57 -0.47 9.70
CA ARG A 47 -9.28 -1.58 9.06
C ARG A 47 -10.53 -1.89 9.88
N LYS A 48 -11.72 -1.70 9.28
CA LYS A 48 -13.01 -1.80 9.99
C LYS A 48 -13.11 -3.14 10.73
N GLY A 49 -13.32 -3.08 12.05
CA GLY A 49 -13.48 -4.27 12.92
C GLY A 49 -12.19 -5.02 13.25
N GLU A 50 -11.04 -4.60 12.74
CA GLU A 50 -9.78 -5.36 12.92
C GLU A 50 -8.66 -4.53 13.55
N ALA A 51 -8.43 -3.31 13.06
CA ALA A 51 -7.26 -2.52 13.45
C ALA A 51 -7.53 -1.01 13.42
N LEU A 52 -6.94 -0.30 14.37
CA LEU A 52 -6.81 1.16 14.40
C LEU A 52 -5.38 1.51 14.79
N VAL A 53 -4.75 2.40 14.03
CA VAL A 53 -3.36 2.82 14.21
C VAL A 53 -3.29 4.33 14.07
N GLN A 54 -2.62 5.00 14.99
CA GLN A 54 -2.37 6.44 14.99
C GLN A 54 -0.87 6.70 14.97
N PHE A 55 -0.44 7.66 14.16
CA PHE A 55 0.95 8.09 14.02
C PHE A 55 1.07 9.51 14.59
N ASP A 56 1.53 9.61 15.84
CA ASP A 56 1.73 10.88 16.52
C ASP A 56 3.18 11.35 16.33
N TRP A 57 3.37 12.26 15.38
CA TRP A 57 4.68 12.82 15.05
C TRP A 57 5.16 13.88 16.05
N LYS A 58 4.27 14.41 16.89
CA LYS A 58 4.66 15.35 17.95
C LYS A 58 5.26 14.57 19.13
N GLU A 59 4.61 13.47 19.50
CA GLU A 59 5.04 12.60 20.60
C GLU A 59 5.99 11.47 20.15
N ASN A 60 6.36 11.43 18.87
CA ASN A 60 7.16 10.37 18.24
C ASN A 60 6.67 8.96 18.60
N LYS A 61 5.36 8.73 18.46
CA LYS A 61 4.72 7.48 18.90
C LYS A 61 3.69 6.97 17.91
N ILE A 62 3.73 5.67 17.61
CA ILE A 62 2.63 4.98 16.96
C ILE A 62 1.83 4.25 18.05
N THR A 63 0.53 4.52 18.13
CA THR A 63 -0.37 3.74 18.99
C THR A 63 -1.25 2.84 18.14
N PHE A 64 -1.56 1.64 18.63
CA PHE A 64 -2.38 0.71 17.89
C PHE A 64 -3.33 -0.08 18.77
N LYS A 65 -4.47 -0.44 18.18
CA LYS A 65 -5.44 -1.42 18.67
C LYS A 65 -5.75 -2.39 17.56
N GLU A 66 -5.30 -3.63 17.70
CA GLU A 66 -5.52 -4.71 16.75
C GLU A 66 -6.10 -5.94 17.45
N LYS A 67 -7.38 -6.23 17.19
CA LYS A 67 -8.13 -7.29 17.89
C LYS A 67 -8.00 -7.14 19.42
N LYS A 68 -7.34 -8.09 20.10
CA LYS A 68 -7.11 -8.09 21.56
C LYS A 68 -5.79 -7.41 21.97
N LYS A 69 -4.95 -7.00 21.02
CA LYS A 69 -3.66 -6.36 21.30
C LYS A 69 -3.80 -4.84 21.22
N THR A 70 -3.31 -4.15 22.23
CA THR A 70 -3.11 -2.70 22.22
C THR A 70 -1.68 -2.42 22.65
N GLY A 71 -1.13 -1.31 22.19
CA GLY A 71 0.23 -0.94 22.55
C GLY A 71 0.71 0.26 21.78
N TYR A 72 2.01 0.50 21.90
CA TYR A 72 2.70 1.54 21.18
C TYR A 72 4.08 1.07 20.74
N ILE A 73 4.64 1.81 19.79
CA ILE A 73 6.02 1.70 19.34
C ILE A 73 6.55 3.11 19.06
N ASP A 74 7.86 3.27 19.12
CA ASP A 74 8.49 4.55 18.80
C ASP A 74 8.35 4.85 17.30
N LEU A 75 7.95 6.08 17.00
CA LEU A 75 7.81 6.58 15.64
C LEU A 75 9.11 7.27 15.22
N GLN A 76 9.71 6.81 14.13
CA GLN A 76 10.86 7.46 13.53
C GLN A 76 10.51 8.05 12.17
N LYS A 77 11.31 9.03 11.75
CA LYS A 77 11.18 9.68 10.44
C LYS A 77 11.17 8.64 9.32
N GLY A 78 10.20 8.78 8.41
CA GLY A 78 10.07 7.91 7.23
C GLY A 78 9.30 6.61 7.48
N PHE A 79 8.84 6.34 8.71
CA PHE A 79 7.94 5.20 8.94
C PHE A 79 6.60 5.42 8.23
N LEU A 80 6.14 4.37 7.57
CA LEU A 80 4.91 4.37 6.79
C LEU A 80 3.86 3.45 7.40
N GLY A 81 2.59 3.76 7.14
CA GLY A 81 1.48 2.86 7.38
C GLY A 81 1.25 1.89 6.21
N PRO A 82 0.38 0.88 6.37
CA PRO A 82 0.12 -0.11 5.33
C PRO A 82 -0.34 0.47 3.99
N ALA A 83 -1.12 1.55 4.03
CA ALA A 83 -1.63 2.24 2.84
C ALA A 83 -0.61 3.23 2.26
N THR A 84 0.05 4.03 3.12
CA THR A 84 1.05 5.00 2.64
C THR A 84 2.29 4.33 2.07
N ALA A 85 2.65 3.11 2.49
CA ALA A 85 3.70 2.32 1.85
C ALA A 85 3.38 1.97 0.38
N GLN A 86 2.12 1.66 0.06
CA GLN A 86 1.72 1.38 -1.32
C GLN A 86 1.72 2.66 -2.17
N LEU A 87 1.24 3.77 -1.59
CA LEU A 87 1.30 5.08 -2.25
C LEU A 87 2.75 5.52 -2.50
N LYS A 88 3.64 5.33 -1.51
CA LYS A 88 5.06 5.67 -1.63
C LYS A 88 5.73 4.87 -2.74
N LEU A 89 5.43 3.57 -2.85
CA LEU A 89 5.89 2.74 -3.97
C LEU A 89 5.48 3.31 -5.33
N ARG A 90 4.23 3.76 -5.47
CA ARG A 90 3.75 4.38 -6.71
C ARG A 90 4.46 5.69 -7.01
N LEU A 91 4.60 6.57 -6.00
CA LEU A 91 5.30 7.86 -6.17
C LEU A 91 6.77 7.67 -6.51
N ASP A 92 7.46 6.74 -5.85
CA ASP A 92 8.88 6.49 -6.10
C ASP A 92 9.09 5.94 -7.50
N LEU A 93 8.27 4.99 -7.95
CA LEU A 93 8.34 4.48 -9.32
C LEU A 93 8.01 5.52 -10.39
N ARG A 94 7.13 6.47 -10.07
CA ARG A 94 6.84 7.62 -10.95
C ARG A 94 8.05 8.53 -11.14
N ASN A 95 8.96 8.58 -10.18
CA ASN A 95 10.15 9.41 -10.23
C ASN A 95 11.32 8.75 -10.96
N TYR A 96 11.19 7.49 -11.39
CA TYR A 96 12.20 6.81 -12.20
C TYR A 96 11.80 6.74 -13.67
N ASP A 97 12.80 6.84 -14.55
CA ASP A 97 12.68 6.43 -15.94
C ASP A 97 12.46 4.91 -16.00
N THR A 98 11.49 4.45 -16.80
CA THR A 98 11.16 3.03 -16.93
C THR A 98 12.29 2.21 -17.56
N SER A 99 13.22 2.85 -18.28
CA SER A 99 14.44 2.25 -18.81
C SER A 99 15.56 2.12 -17.78
N ASN A 100 15.46 2.84 -16.65
CA ASN A 100 16.47 2.88 -15.59
C ASN A 100 15.83 2.73 -14.20
N LEU A 101 15.10 1.63 -14.01
CA LEU A 101 14.47 1.30 -12.74
C LEU A 101 15.50 0.72 -11.74
N PRO A 102 15.40 1.04 -10.44
CA PRO A 102 16.27 0.45 -9.44
C PRO A 102 15.93 -1.04 -9.25
N ASP A 103 16.91 -1.87 -8.89
CA ASP A 103 16.68 -3.30 -8.60
C ASP A 103 15.71 -3.52 -7.44
N SER A 104 15.73 -2.63 -6.45
CA SER A 104 14.87 -2.75 -5.28
C SER A 104 14.61 -1.43 -4.56
N ILE A 105 13.48 -1.38 -3.84
CA ILE A 105 13.10 -0.27 -2.97
C ILE A 105 12.73 -0.82 -1.59
N ASN A 106 13.09 -0.11 -0.52
CA ASN A 106 12.88 -0.54 0.87
C ASN A 106 12.09 0.50 1.66
N TYR A 107 11.17 0.05 2.52
CA TYR A 107 10.43 0.91 3.44
C TYR A 107 10.34 0.31 4.83
N GLN A 108 10.36 1.18 5.85
CA GLN A 108 9.98 0.82 7.22
C GLN A 108 8.47 1.00 7.37
N VAL A 109 7.75 -0.11 7.54
CA VAL A 109 6.28 -0.11 7.48
C VAL A 109 5.68 -0.74 8.72
N TYR A 110 4.75 -0.04 9.36
CA TYR A 110 3.92 -0.59 10.42
C TYR A 110 3.16 -1.84 9.95
N TYR A 111 3.22 -2.90 10.74
CA TYR A 111 2.44 -4.11 10.54
C TYR A 111 2.27 -4.86 11.86
N LYS A 112 1.03 -5.00 12.34
CA LYS A 112 0.71 -5.88 13.48
C LYS A 112 1.49 -5.60 14.77
N GLY A 113 1.60 -4.32 15.13
CA GLY A 113 2.26 -3.90 16.37
C GLY A 113 3.78 -3.81 16.30
N GLU A 114 4.36 -3.91 15.10
CA GLU A 114 5.80 -3.81 14.88
C GLU A 114 6.11 -3.05 13.58
N ILE A 115 7.35 -2.59 13.44
CA ILE A 115 7.87 -2.05 12.18
C ILE A 115 8.57 -3.15 11.42
N LYS A 116 8.21 -3.32 10.16
CA LYS A 116 8.86 -4.26 9.24
C LYS A 116 9.64 -3.51 8.18
N ASN A 117 10.88 -3.92 7.96
CA ASN A 117 11.61 -3.56 6.76
C ASN A 117 11.05 -4.34 5.57
N ARG A 118 10.33 -3.66 4.68
CA ARG A 118 9.73 -4.25 3.48
C ARG A 118 10.57 -3.91 2.26
N LYS A 119 11.29 -4.92 1.76
CA LYS A 119 12.02 -4.86 0.50
C LYS A 119 11.12 -5.27 -0.66
N TYR A 120 11.12 -4.47 -1.70
CA TYR A 120 10.42 -4.70 -2.97
C TYR A 120 11.45 -4.86 -4.07
N LYS A 121 11.45 -5.99 -4.77
CA LYS A 121 12.23 -6.23 -5.98
C LYS A 121 11.46 -5.69 -7.18
N ILE A 122 12.10 -4.85 -7.98
CA ILE A 122 11.54 -4.36 -9.24
C ILE A 122 11.96 -5.34 -10.34
N GLU A 123 10.99 -5.88 -11.06
CA GLU A 123 11.22 -6.90 -12.10
C GLU A 123 11.09 -6.34 -13.53
N GLY A 124 11.06 -5.02 -13.68
CA GLY A 124 10.92 -4.33 -14.96
C GLY A 124 9.51 -4.36 -15.56
N LEU A 125 9.42 -3.88 -16.80
CA LEU A 125 8.19 -3.84 -17.59
C LEU A 125 7.81 -5.24 -18.09
N LYS A 126 6.53 -5.58 -17.94
CA LYS A 126 5.92 -6.84 -18.37
C LYS A 126 4.47 -6.58 -18.77
N PHE A 127 3.99 -7.31 -19.77
CA PHE A 127 2.59 -7.26 -20.14
C PHE A 127 1.70 -7.99 -19.12
N ILE A 128 0.51 -7.44 -18.88
CA ILE A 128 -0.53 -8.03 -18.02
C ILE A 128 -1.93 -7.86 -18.62
N ASP A 129 -2.71 -8.93 -18.57
CA ASP A 129 -4.13 -8.92 -18.96
C ASP A 129 -5.05 -8.56 -17.79
N THR A 130 -5.85 -7.52 -18.02
CA THR A 130 -6.89 -7.06 -17.09
C THR A 130 -8.26 -7.08 -17.77
N PRO A 131 -9.35 -6.99 -17.00
CA PRO A 131 -10.69 -6.78 -17.58
C PRO A 131 -10.82 -5.54 -18.48
N LEU A 132 -9.93 -4.56 -18.35
CA LEU A 132 -9.90 -3.35 -19.18
C LEU A 132 -8.98 -3.48 -20.41
N GLY A 133 -8.39 -4.66 -20.64
CA GLY A 133 -7.44 -4.91 -21.72
C GLY A 133 -6.04 -5.24 -21.21
N LYS A 134 -5.10 -5.33 -22.17
CA LYS A 134 -3.70 -5.65 -21.96
C LYS A 134 -2.90 -4.36 -21.74
N PHE A 135 -2.10 -4.33 -20.68
CA PHE A 135 -1.26 -3.18 -20.33
C PHE A 135 0.20 -3.61 -20.16
N GLU A 136 1.11 -2.70 -20.46
CA GLU A 136 2.49 -2.81 -19.99
C GLU A 136 2.57 -2.28 -18.55
N ALA A 137 3.14 -3.08 -17.65
CA ALA A 137 3.17 -2.79 -16.24
C ALA A 137 4.53 -3.14 -15.63
N ILE A 138 5.00 -2.31 -14.71
CA ILE A 138 6.14 -2.62 -13.86
C ILE A 138 5.69 -3.67 -12.85
N LYS A 139 6.31 -4.86 -12.92
CA LYS A 139 6.07 -5.92 -11.94
C LYS A 139 6.97 -5.69 -10.73
N VAL A 140 6.37 -5.66 -9.55
CA VAL A 140 7.07 -5.45 -8.28
C VAL A 140 6.70 -6.55 -7.30
N SER A 141 7.71 -7.26 -6.80
CA SER A 141 7.51 -8.37 -5.86
C SER A 141 8.09 -8.04 -4.50
N ARG A 142 7.32 -8.25 -3.43
CA ARG A 142 7.85 -8.15 -2.07
C ARG A 142 8.80 -9.32 -1.81
N VAL A 143 10.04 -9.00 -1.45
CA VAL A 143 11.05 -9.99 -1.04
C VAL A 143 10.63 -10.59 0.29
N ARG A 144 10.72 -11.92 0.39
CA ARG A 144 10.36 -12.65 1.61
C ARG A 144 11.59 -12.85 2.48
N SER A 145 11.40 -12.77 3.80
CA SER A 145 12.33 -13.42 4.72
C SER A 145 12.07 -14.93 4.75
N ARG A 146 13.03 -15.71 5.26
CA ARG A 146 12.88 -17.17 5.44
C ARG A 146 11.66 -17.55 6.29
N SER A 147 11.23 -16.67 7.19
CA SER A 147 10.06 -16.85 8.06
C SER A 147 8.74 -16.34 7.46
N GLU A 148 8.74 -15.69 6.29
CA GLU A 148 7.54 -15.17 5.64
C GLU A 148 7.06 -16.08 4.51
N HIS A 149 5.90 -16.73 4.71
CA HIS A 149 5.21 -17.45 3.63
C HIS A 149 4.49 -16.53 2.64
N ARG A 150 4.28 -15.26 3.01
CA ARG A 150 3.45 -14.33 2.24
C ARG A 150 4.16 -13.82 0.99
N LYS A 151 3.61 -14.14 -0.18
CA LYS A 151 3.92 -13.52 -1.47
C LYS A 151 3.05 -12.28 -1.67
N GLN A 152 3.66 -11.20 -2.15
CA GLN A 152 2.91 -10.03 -2.59
C GLN A 152 3.51 -9.50 -3.87
N ILE A 153 2.68 -9.31 -4.89
CA ILE A 153 3.09 -8.77 -6.20
C ILE A 153 2.16 -7.61 -6.53
N PHE A 154 2.75 -6.53 -7.03
CA PHE A 154 2.07 -5.36 -7.57
C PHE A 154 2.41 -5.23 -9.05
N TRP A 155 1.43 -4.82 -9.83
CA TRP A 155 1.59 -4.51 -11.24
C TRP A 155 1.14 -3.07 -11.44
N LEU A 156 2.10 -2.17 -11.63
CA LEU A 156 1.86 -0.73 -11.77
C LEU A 156 1.96 -0.36 -13.25
N VAL A 157 0.95 0.30 -13.80
CA VAL A 157 0.88 0.67 -15.22
C VAL A 157 1.37 2.11 -15.41
N PRO A 158 2.56 2.35 -15.97
CA PRO A 158 3.10 3.71 -16.11
C PRO A 158 2.18 4.63 -16.92
N SER A 159 1.60 4.13 -18.01
CA SER A 159 0.66 4.87 -18.87
C SER A 159 -0.65 5.27 -18.18
N LEU A 160 -0.94 4.73 -17.00
CA LEU A 160 -2.09 5.10 -16.17
C LEU A 160 -1.64 5.77 -14.86
N ASP A 161 -0.62 6.63 -14.93
CA ASP A 161 -0.02 7.31 -13.77
C ASP A 161 0.36 6.32 -12.65
N TYR A 162 1.01 5.22 -13.06
CA TYR A 162 1.49 4.14 -12.19
C TYR A 162 0.36 3.51 -11.36
N THR A 163 -0.88 3.55 -11.86
CA THR A 163 -2.03 2.88 -11.25
C THR A 163 -1.78 1.39 -11.10
N ILE A 164 -2.18 0.83 -9.96
CA ILE A 164 -2.02 -0.60 -9.70
C ILE A 164 -3.10 -1.38 -10.47
N ALA A 165 -2.72 -1.97 -11.60
CA ALA A 165 -3.56 -2.85 -12.41
C ALA A 165 -3.89 -4.17 -11.70
N GLN A 166 -2.95 -4.69 -10.92
CA GLN A 166 -3.17 -5.92 -10.17
C GLN A 166 -2.36 -5.99 -8.87
N ILE A 167 -2.99 -6.51 -7.82
CA ILE A 167 -2.32 -6.95 -6.59
C ILE A 167 -2.55 -8.45 -6.44
N VAL A 168 -1.47 -9.21 -6.31
CA VAL A 168 -1.51 -10.61 -5.89
C VAL A 168 -1.03 -10.69 -4.46
N ASN A 169 -1.84 -11.24 -3.56
CA ASN A 169 -1.43 -11.62 -2.22
C ASN A 169 -1.63 -13.13 -2.07
N ASP A 170 -0.59 -13.84 -1.70
CA ASP A 170 -0.66 -15.25 -1.37
C ASP A 170 -0.03 -15.41 0.01
N ASP A 171 -0.80 -15.82 1.01
CA ASP A 171 -0.30 -16.04 2.37
C ASP A 171 0.08 -17.51 2.65
N GLY A 172 0.12 -18.34 1.61
CA GLY A 172 0.33 -19.79 1.70
C GLY A 172 -0.95 -20.59 1.94
N LYS A 173 -2.04 -19.93 2.38
CA LYS A 173 -3.36 -20.56 2.57
C LYS A 173 -4.38 -20.04 1.57
N ARG A 174 -4.22 -18.79 1.13
CA ARG A 174 -5.18 -18.10 0.27
C ARG A 174 -4.47 -17.19 -0.73
N LEU A 175 -4.76 -17.43 -2.00
CA LEU A 175 -4.46 -16.51 -3.08
C LEU A 175 -5.59 -15.49 -3.23
N VAL A 176 -5.26 -14.22 -3.14
CA VAL A 176 -6.15 -13.09 -3.39
C VAL A 176 -5.56 -12.25 -4.52
N THR A 177 -6.24 -12.30 -5.66
CA THR A 177 -5.94 -11.44 -6.81
C THR A 177 -6.97 -10.31 -6.87
N ILE A 178 -6.49 -9.08 -6.92
CA ILE A 178 -7.30 -7.88 -7.10
C ILE A 178 -6.87 -7.29 -8.43
N LYS A 179 -7.79 -7.16 -9.39
CA LYS A 179 -7.55 -6.51 -10.68
C LYS A 179 -8.29 -5.17 -10.76
N LEU A 180 -7.72 -4.23 -11.51
CA LEU A 180 -8.38 -3.03 -11.98
C LEU A 180 -9.57 -3.44 -12.86
N LYS A 181 -10.72 -2.84 -12.59
CA LYS A 181 -11.99 -3.14 -13.28
C LYS A 181 -12.65 -1.91 -13.89
N GLU A 182 -12.32 -0.74 -13.39
CA GLU A 182 -12.84 0.56 -13.79
C GLU A 182 -11.78 1.61 -13.47
N LEU A 183 -11.74 2.69 -14.25
CA LEU A 183 -11.03 3.91 -13.91
C LEU A 183 -12.07 4.89 -13.39
N GLY A 184 -11.77 5.56 -12.26
CA GLY A 184 -12.66 6.61 -11.75
C GLY A 184 -12.65 7.80 -12.71
N SER A 185 -13.83 8.34 -13.01
CA SER A 185 -14.05 9.62 -13.69
C SER A 185 -13.88 10.80 -12.74
#